data_AF-A0AA94H728-F1
#
_entry.id   AF-A0AA94H728-F1
#
_cell.length_a   1.000
_cell.length_b   1.000
_cell.length_c   1.000
_cell.angle_alpha   90.00
_cell.angle_beta   90.00
_cell.angle_gamma   90.00
#
_symmetry.space_group_name_H-M   'P 1'
#
loop_
_entity.id
_entity.type
_entity.pdbx_description
1 polymer ?
#
loop_
_entity_poly.entity_id
_entity_poly.type
_entity_poly.pdbx_seq_one_letter_code
_entity_poly.pdbx_strand_id
1 'polypeptide(L)'
;MEKLTFLFALFICGAAHADIYKQITTEHKARTLVTGPDTFPHRLRYWFIMEDGTPSVYQVVEKKHQNEWVDLLHPGDNPALIIKGDTLRFERRFAGKVVSIEQYEKKN
;
A
#
# COMPACT_ATOMS: atom_id res chain seq x y z
N MET A 1 -35.45 29.68 25.51
CA MET A 1 -34.09 29.13 25.62
C MET A 1 -34.07 27.78 24.91
N GLU A 2 -33.71 27.83 23.64
CA GLU A 2 -33.68 26.67 22.75
C GLU A 2 -32.42 25.84 23.07
N LYS A 3 -32.62 24.58 23.47
CA LYS A 3 -31.51 23.63 23.67
C LYS A 3 -31.20 23.02 22.32
N LEU A 4 -30.16 23.54 21.69
CA LEU A 4 -29.60 23.06 20.44
C LEU A 4 -28.99 21.66 20.67
N THR A 5 -29.73 20.62 20.31
CA THR A 5 -29.24 19.24 20.35
C THR A 5 -28.24 19.06 19.20
N PHE A 6 -26.95 19.27 19.48
CA PHE A 6 -25.88 18.94 18.55
C PHE A 6 -25.81 17.41 18.42
N LEU A 7 -26.37 16.92 17.32
CA LEU A 7 -26.30 15.54 16.88
C LEU A 7 -24.82 15.20 16.61
N PHE A 8 -24.18 14.51 17.55
CA PHE A 8 -22.86 13.91 17.33
C PHE A 8 -23.04 12.77 16.32
N ALA A 9 -22.96 13.11 15.03
CA ALA A 9 -22.80 12.11 13.98
C ALA A 9 -21.47 11.40 14.22
N LEU A 10 -21.52 10.21 14.82
CA LEU A 10 -20.43 9.26 14.85
C LEU A 10 -20.07 8.96 13.39
N PHE A 11 -19.09 9.67 12.84
CA PHE A 11 -18.38 9.21 11.67
C PHE A 11 -17.62 7.95 12.09
N ILE A 12 -18.26 6.79 11.93
CA ILE A 12 -17.58 5.49 11.88
C ILE A 12 -16.85 5.48 10.53
N CYS A 13 -15.84 6.32 10.38
CA CYS A 13 -14.82 6.12 9.36
C CYS A 13 -14.06 4.88 9.79
N GLY A 14 -14.37 3.75 9.16
CA GLY A 14 -13.64 2.50 9.37
C GLY A 14 -12.15 2.79 9.30
N ALA A 15 -11.45 2.54 10.40
CA ALA A 15 -10.01 2.49 10.40
C ALA A 15 -9.62 1.32 9.49
N ALA A 16 -9.52 1.57 8.19
CA ALA A 16 -8.96 0.58 7.29
C ALA A 16 -7.50 0.42 7.71
N HIS A 17 -7.22 -0.75 8.27
CA HIS A 17 -5.96 -1.05 8.92
C HIS A 17 -4.82 -1.01 7.91
N ALA A 18 -3.67 -0.48 8.34
CA ALA A 18 -2.45 -0.60 7.57
C ALA A 18 -1.90 -2.03 7.73
N ASP A 19 -1.55 -2.67 6.63
CA ASP A 19 -0.90 -3.96 6.61
C ASP A 19 0.62 -3.77 6.50
N ILE A 20 1.37 -4.57 7.25
CA ILE A 20 2.83 -4.53 7.30
C ILE A 20 3.38 -5.81 6.69
N TYR A 21 4.33 -5.68 5.77
CA TYR A 21 4.97 -6.79 5.09
C TYR A 21 6.49 -6.72 5.22
N LYS A 22 7.13 -7.87 5.42
CA LYS A 22 8.59 -8.02 5.47
C LYS A 22 9.11 -8.74 4.23
N GLN A 23 10.19 -8.23 3.65
CA GLN A 23 10.79 -8.82 2.46
C GLN A 23 11.33 -10.24 2.75
N ILE A 24 11.04 -11.17 1.83
CA ILE A 24 11.45 -12.59 1.90
C ILE A 24 12.80 -12.80 1.18
N THR A 25 13.11 -12.00 0.15
CA THR A 25 14.30 -12.19 -0.69
C THR A 25 15.59 -11.66 -0.03
N THR A 26 16.66 -12.45 -0.06
CA THR A 26 17.88 -12.30 0.77
C THR A 26 19.07 -11.57 0.11
N GLU A 27 18.96 -11.07 -1.12
CA GLU A 27 20.11 -10.45 -1.82
C GLU A 27 20.41 -9.01 -1.36
N HIS A 28 19.44 -8.35 -0.74
CA HIS A 28 19.58 -7.01 -0.18
C HIS A 28 19.05 -6.98 1.26
N LYS A 29 19.48 -6.00 2.06
CA LYS A 29 18.97 -5.80 3.42
C LYS A 29 17.44 -5.82 3.42
N ALA A 30 16.85 -6.65 4.26
CA ALA A 30 15.40 -6.88 4.29
C ALA A 30 14.64 -5.56 4.54
N ARG A 31 13.78 -5.19 3.58
CA ARG A 31 12.94 -4.00 3.68
C ARG A 31 11.58 -4.33 4.29
N THR A 32 11.01 -3.37 5.01
CA THR A 32 9.62 -3.45 5.47
C THR A 32 8.78 -2.53 4.60
N LEU A 33 7.69 -3.06 4.06
CA LEU A 33 6.73 -2.32 3.24
C LEU A 33 5.41 -2.27 4.01
N VAL A 34 4.80 -1.10 4.06
CA VAL A 34 3.50 -0.88 4.69
C VAL A 34 2.52 -0.42 3.64
N THR A 35 1.29 -0.96 3.66
CA THR A 35 0.19 -0.51 2.82
C THR A 35 -0.98 -0.06 3.67
N GLY A 36 -1.71 0.97 3.26
CA GLY A 36 -2.93 1.40 3.92
C GLY A 36 -3.94 2.01 2.95
N PRO A 37 -5.20 2.18 3.37
CA PRO A 37 -6.22 2.83 2.56
C PRO A 37 -5.80 4.26 2.19
N ASP A 38 -6.22 4.72 1.01
CA ASP A 38 -6.20 6.12 0.63
C ASP A 38 -7.57 6.78 0.85
N THR A 39 -7.63 8.12 0.81
CA THR A 39 -8.88 8.87 0.91
C THR A 39 -9.85 8.54 -0.23
N PHE A 40 -9.33 8.23 -1.42
CA PHE A 40 -10.14 7.86 -2.57
C PHE A 40 -10.41 6.34 -2.62
N PRO A 41 -11.64 5.91 -2.97
CA PRO A 41 -11.96 4.50 -3.10
C PRO A 41 -11.08 3.85 -4.16
N HIS A 42 -10.82 2.56 -4.00
CA HIS A 42 -9.96 1.77 -4.90
C HIS A 42 -8.52 2.25 -4.99
N ARG A 43 -8.06 3.10 -4.07
CA ARG A 43 -6.65 3.49 -3.95
C ARG A 43 -6.04 2.98 -2.66
N LEU A 44 -4.74 2.74 -2.73
CA LEU A 44 -3.91 2.25 -1.66
C LEU A 44 -2.66 3.12 -1.58
N ARG A 45 -2.30 3.51 -0.37
CA ARG A 45 -1.01 4.12 -0.08
C ARG A 45 -0.03 3.03 0.30
N TYR A 46 1.22 3.16 -0.10
CA TYR A 46 2.29 2.33 0.43
C TYR A 46 3.55 3.14 0.67
N TRP A 47 4.36 2.69 1.63
CA TRP A 47 5.66 3.28 1.94
C TRP A 47 6.60 2.22 2.50
N PHE A 48 7.89 2.52 2.51
CA PHE A 48 8.90 1.67 3.11
C PHE A 48 9.32 2.22 4.46
N ILE A 49 9.70 1.33 5.38
CA ILE A 49 10.41 1.70 6.59
C ILE A 49 11.91 1.60 6.28
N MET A 50 12.61 2.72 6.49
CA MET A 50 14.04 2.88 6.29
C MET A 50 14.84 2.22 7.42
N GLU A 51 16.16 2.12 7.26
CA GLU A 51 17.03 1.45 8.26
C GLU A 51 17.00 2.12 9.63
N ASP A 52 16.81 3.45 9.68
CA ASP A 52 16.68 4.24 10.91
C ASP A 52 15.27 4.17 11.53
N GLY A 53 14.37 3.37 10.96
CA GLY A 53 12.98 3.23 11.38
C GLY A 53 12.05 4.33 10.87
N THR A 54 12.55 5.31 10.12
CA THR A 54 11.71 6.37 9.55
C THR A 54 10.92 5.88 8.34
N PRO A 55 9.69 6.39 8.11
CA PRO A 55 8.95 6.07 6.90
C PRO A 55 9.49 6.86 5.70
N SER A 56 9.55 6.23 4.54
CA SER A 56 9.73 6.93 3.26
C SER A 56 8.50 7.77 2.92
N VAL A 57 8.63 8.65 1.92
CA VAL A 57 7.46 9.26 1.27
C VAL A 57 6.54 8.15 0.77
N TYR A 58 5.25 8.29 1.02
CA TYR A 58 4.25 7.34 0.55
C TYR A 58 3.97 7.56 -0.94
N GLN A 59 3.63 6.47 -1.61
CA GLN A 59 3.17 6.46 -2.99
C GLN A 59 1.74 5.94 -3.04
N VAL A 60 1.00 6.30 -4.08
CA VAL A 60 -0.41 5.96 -4.25
C VAL A 60 -0.55 5.08 -5.49
N VAL A 61 -1.22 3.94 -5.32
CA VAL A 61 -1.57 3.04 -6.41
C VAL A 61 -3.07 2.84 -6.45
N GLU A 62 -3.61 2.59 -7.64
CA GLU A 62 -5.03 2.33 -7.86
C GLU A 62 -5.26 0.87 -8.25
N LYS A 63 -6.38 0.31 -7.79
CA LYS A 63 -6.77 -1.07 -8.05
C LYS A 63 -7.16 -1.22 -9.52
N LYS A 64 -6.40 -2.01 -10.26
CA LYS A 64 -6.66 -2.30 -11.67
C LYS A 64 -7.46 -3.58 -11.87
N HIS A 65 -7.06 -4.64 -11.18
CA HIS A 65 -7.69 -5.96 -11.24
C HIS A 65 -7.80 -6.57 -9.84
N GLN A 66 -8.37 -7.76 -9.76
CA GLN A 66 -8.35 -8.54 -8.53
C GLN A 66 -6.89 -8.74 -8.09
N ASN A 67 -6.54 -8.19 -6.92
CA ASN A 67 -5.22 -8.27 -6.29
C ASN A 67 -4.10 -7.44 -6.93
N GLU A 68 -4.35 -6.70 -8.01
CA GLU A 68 -3.33 -5.87 -8.68
C GLU A 68 -3.61 -4.37 -8.49
N TRP A 69 -2.59 -3.66 -8.02
CA TRP A 69 -2.60 -2.22 -7.81
C TRP A 69 -1.43 -1.59 -8.58
N VAL A 70 -1.67 -0.52 -9.32
CA VAL A 70 -0.67 0.11 -10.20
C VAL A 70 -0.61 1.61 -10.00
N ASP A 71 0.53 2.22 -10.30
CA ASP A 71 0.65 3.68 -10.39
C ASP A 71 -0.32 4.23 -11.46
N LEU A 72 -1.04 5.29 -11.10
CA LEU A 72 -2.02 5.95 -11.96
C LEU A 72 -1.38 6.72 -13.12
N LEU A 73 -0.24 7.36 -12.86
CA LEU A 73 0.47 8.22 -13.79
C LEU A 73 1.34 7.39 -14.74
N HIS A 74 1.90 6.28 -14.25
CA HIS A 74 2.86 5.46 -14.99
C HIS A 74 2.57 3.95 -14.89
N PRO A 75 1.39 3.47 -15.32
CA PRO A 75 0.99 2.07 -15.16
C PRO A 75 1.89 1.06 -15.91
N GLY A 76 2.67 1.51 -16.90
CA GLY A 76 3.65 0.70 -17.64
C GLY A 76 5.08 0.72 -17.08
N ASP A 77 5.39 1.68 -16.19
CA ASP A 77 6.76 2.07 -15.86
C ASP A 77 7.06 2.16 -14.36
N ASN A 78 6.17 1.67 -13.47
CA ASN A 78 6.34 1.35 -12.04
C ASN A 78 5.47 2.13 -11.04
N PRO A 79 5.21 1.55 -9.86
CA PRO A 79 5.31 0.13 -9.48
C PRO A 79 3.95 -0.57 -9.56
N ALA A 80 3.97 -1.91 -9.62
CA ALA A 80 2.78 -2.73 -9.45
C ALA A 80 2.87 -3.55 -8.16
N LEU A 81 1.84 -3.44 -7.30
CA LEU A 81 1.68 -4.27 -6.11
C LEU A 81 0.69 -5.38 -6.40
N ILE A 82 1.12 -6.63 -6.25
CA ILE A 82 0.25 -7.80 -6.33
C ILE A 82 0.05 -8.35 -4.92
N ILE A 83 -1.13 -8.14 -4.35
CA ILE A 83 -1.45 -8.48 -2.95
C ILE A 83 -2.40 -9.68 -2.94
N LYS A 84 -1.88 -10.86 -2.54
CA LYS A 84 -2.63 -12.11 -2.53
C LYS A 84 -2.55 -12.75 -1.14
N GLY A 85 -3.64 -12.66 -0.38
CA GLY A 85 -3.67 -13.12 1.01
C GLY A 85 -2.58 -12.41 1.81
N ASP A 86 -1.68 -13.18 2.41
CA ASP A 86 -0.58 -12.68 3.24
C ASP A 86 0.70 -12.41 2.44
N THR A 87 0.66 -12.49 1.11
CA THR A 87 1.83 -12.22 0.27
C THR A 87 1.67 -10.93 -0.54
N LEU A 88 2.75 -10.16 -0.64
CA LEU A 88 2.83 -8.99 -1.48
C LEU A 88 4.02 -9.11 -2.42
N ARG A 89 3.77 -9.00 -3.72
CA ARG A 89 4.81 -8.91 -4.75
C ARG A 89 4.91 -7.48 -5.26
N PHE A 90 6.07 -6.88 -5.07
CA PHE A 90 6.40 -5.57 -5.63
C PHE A 90 7.11 -5.78 -6.96
N GLU A 91 6.44 -5.44 -8.05
CA GLU A 91 6.99 -5.59 -9.40
C GLU A 91 7.48 -4.26 -9.92
N ARG A 92 8.76 -4.26 -10.34
CA ARG A 92 9.29 -3.22 -11.20
C ARG A 92 9.06 -3.62 -12.67
N ARG A 93 8.28 -2.85 -13.43
CA ARG A 93 8.01 -2.91 -14.86
C ARG A 93 8.70 -1.77 -15.62
N PHE A 94 9.10 -2.03 -16.85
CA PHE A 94 9.58 -1.03 -17.81
C PHE A 94 8.98 -1.37 -19.17
N ALA A 95 8.29 -0.41 -19.81
CA ALA A 95 7.55 -0.67 -21.05
C ALA A 95 6.61 -1.90 -20.95
N GLY A 96 5.95 -2.05 -19.80
CA GLY A 96 5.02 -3.15 -19.53
C GLY A 96 5.66 -4.52 -19.23
N LYS A 97 6.98 -4.66 -19.27
CA LYS A 97 7.69 -5.89 -18.94
C LYS A 97 8.24 -5.85 -17.53
N VAL A 98 8.09 -6.92 -16.75
CA VAL A 98 8.66 -7.03 -15.40
C VAL A 98 10.19 -7.17 -15.51
N VAL A 99 10.92 -6.24 -14.89
CA VAL A 99 12.39 -6.17 -14.84
C VAL A 99 12.96 -6.50 -13.47
N SER A 100 12.16 -6.38 -12.39
CA SER A 100 12.56 -6.81 -11.05
C SER A 100 11.34 -7.19 -10.22
N ILE A 101 11.54 -8.13 -9.29
CA ILE A 101 10.51 -8.63 -8.39
C ILE A 101 11.08 -8.67 -6.98
N GLU A 102 10.38 -8.04 -6.05
CA GLU A 102 10.61 -8.20 -4.63
C GLU A 102 9.38 -8.88 -4.01
N GLN A 103 9.60 -9.88 -3.15
CA GLN A 103 8.51 -10.59 -2.47
C GLN A 103 8.53 -10.27 -0.99
N TYR A 104 7.33 -10.08 -0.43
CA TYR A 104 7.11 -9.74 0.96
C TYR A 104 6.00 -10.62 1.56
N GLU A 105 6.14 -10.94 2.83
CA GLU A 105 5.15 -11.67 3.62
C GLU A 105 4.56 -10.76 4.69
N LYS A 106 3.25 -10.86 4.90
CA LYS A 106 2.52 -10.09 5.89
C LYS A 106 2.98 -10.50 7.28
N LYS A 107 3.28 -9.50 8.09
CA LYS A 107 3.63 -9.72 9.48
C LYS A 107 2.35 -9.74 10.31
N ASN A 108 2.11 -10.87 10.97
CA ASN A 108 1.08 -11.01 12.01
C ASN A 108 1.36 -10.11 13.22
#